data_AF-A0A8S1JZE7-F1
#
_entry.id   AF-A0A8S1JZE7-F1
#
_cell.length_a   1.000
_cell.length_b   1.000
_cell.length_c   1.000
_cell.angle_alpha   90.00
_cell.angle_beta   90.00
_cell.angle_gamma   90.00
#
_symmetry.space_group_name_H-M   'P 1'
#
loop_
_entity.id
_entity.type
_entity.pdbx_description
1 polymer ?
#
loop_
_entity_poly.entity_id
_entity_poly.type
_entity_poly.pdbx_seq_one_letter_code
_entity_poly.pdbx_strand_id
1 'polypeptide(L)'
;MQNQELQSAIVDWMNKISFLKYHTNFKEYIDGTLFIQILNHINTDHFGSTFHVLENQAYTDNWALNMSRLKLIVDKLTDYTHKQLEINVMEIAKDRNETQILKLFGVICQLILQSDFQDDFFVPVLQLPEKKQELISQYLQTLVEPFTQSEDKSLLDKIDELETENQKLIHQHQVLMNEIIEQKMSIKKLEQENKDKTEHIVMLESHERKSSFNEEKIKELEELNKQLWSSQSKTRELEIKVQSQQNQIKEANLLKDNTRLENEQLKLKIMQYIKQEQKYEQTKEKLTQQKLYYTKLIEDKDRQLNKLQTSFQEIFNSFQNEKKRTLQLEAEIQSLQSKITELNHEFHQKEVCLNEKIREASRRESRLNSFEATDLRPDSRMNTNDQINLAQDLNQTNDQYYALHMSMLIQEENYKKEIDILKEKIKNQEQQIKAWKQLNERSEDKIKQLESKTILINDNQSAQHIAQQNEQIKYLTNMLNSFNDKFMKIKEEHMRLLKTCQ
;
A
#
# COMPACT_ATOMS: atom_id res chain seq x y z
N MET A 1 -43.30 63.05 46.85
CA MET A 1 -42.22 63.73 46.09
C MET A 1 -40.89 63.67 46.82
N GLN A 2 -40.76 64.18 48.06
CA GLN A 2 -39.47 64.19 48.81
C GLN A 2 -38.64 62.90 48.70
N ASN A 3 -39.21 61.71 48.91
CA ASN A 3 -38.47 60.45 48.80
C ASN A 3 -37.77 60.26 47.43
N GLN A 4 -38.35 60.71 46.32
CA GLN A 4 -37.75 60.57 44.99
C GLN A 4 -36.58 61.56 44.78
N GLU A 5 -36.66 62.76 45.36
CA GLU A 5 -35.52 63.68 45.37
C GLU A 5 -34.39 63.15 46.27
N LEU A 6 -34.71 62.58 47.44
CA LEU A 6 -33.76 61.93 48.35
C LEU A 6 -33.11 60.69 47.70
N GLN A 7 -33.88 59.82 47.06
CA GLN A 7 -33.35 58.68 46.29
C GLN A 7 -32.38 59.14 45.20
N SER A 8 -32.71 60.21 44.45
CA SER A 8 -31.80 60.79 43.47
C SER A 8 -30.57 61.46 44.12
N ALA A 9 -30.68 61.98 45.34
CA ALA A 9 -29.52 62.46 46.10
C ALA A 9 -28.60 61.31 46.51
N ILE A 10 -29.16 60.19 47.00
CA ILE A 10 -28.41 58.99 47.39
C ILE A 10 -27.72 58.34 46.18
N VAL A 11 -28.38 58.25 45.01
CA VAL A 11 -27.76 57.69 43.80
C VAL A 11 -26.55 58.54 43.36
N ASP A 12 -26.70 59.86 43.28
CA ASP A 12 -25.57 60.74 42.96
C ASP A 12 -24.46 60.64 44.00
N TRP A 13 -24.80 60.52 45.30
CA TRP A 13 -23.85 60.36 46.40
C TRP A 13 -23.02 59.09 46.28
N MET A 14 -23.67 57.92 46.16
CA MET A 14 -22.96 56.64 46.02
C MET A 14 -22.09 56.60 44.75
N ASN A 15 -22.55 57.25 43.66
CA ASN A 15 -21.78 57.40 42.42
C ASN A 15 -20.57 58.34 42.52
N LYS A 16 -20.35 59.03 43.65
CA LYS A 16 -19.11 59.79 43.93
C LYS A 16 -18.05 58.94 44.66
N ILE A 17 -18.41 57.77 45.18
CA ILE A 17 -17.53 56.92 45.99
C ILE A 17 -16.75 55.98 45.05
N SER A 18 -15.44 56.13 44.99
CA SER A 18 -14.58 55.58 43.92
C SER A 18 -14.49 54.05 43.87
N PHE A 19 -14.76 53.36 44.98
CA PHE A 19 -14.75 51.89 45.06
C PHE A 19 -16.15 51.26 44.83
N LEU A 20 -17.21 52.06 44.83
CA LEU A 20 -18.56 51.56 44.57
C LEU A 20 -18.83 51.46 43.07
N LYS A 21 -19.57 50.42 42.69
CA LYS A 21 -20.09 50.27 41.32
C LYS A 21 -21.03 51.44 40.99
N TYR A 22 -20.91 52.01 39.79
CA TYR A 22 -21.81 53.05 39.30
C TYR A 22 -23.22 52.49 39.03
N HIS A 23 -24.25 53.22 39.44
CA HIS A 23 -25.67 52.83 39.30
C HIS A 23 -26.48 53.97 38.69
N THR A 24 -27.43 53.67 37.79
CA THR A 24 -28.21 54.69 37.08
C THR A 24 -29.43 55.16 37.86
N ASN A 25 -29.96 54.32 38.76
CA ASN A 25 -31.17 54.61 39.53
C ASN A 25 -31.26 53.77 40.81
N PHE A 26 -32.07 54.23 41.77
CA PHE A 26 -32.17 53.65 43.12
C PHE A 26 -32.76 52.23 43.14
N LYS A 27 -33.46 51.78 42.08
CA LYS A 27 -34.00 50.42 41.99
C LYS A 27 -32.95 49.38 41.62
N GLU A 28 -31.75 49.77 41.18
CA GLU A 28 -30.69 48.80 40.90
C GLU A 28 -30.12 48.18 42.19
N TYR A 29 -30.25 48.87 43.34
CA TYR A 29 -29.78 48.40 44.65
C TYR A 29 -30.49 47.13 45.17
N ILE A 30 -31.53 46.66 44.48
CA ILE A 30 -32.17 45.36 44.76
C ILE A 30 -31.24 44.17 44.52
N ASP A 31 -30.13 44.31 43.78
CA ASP A 31 -29.19 43.21 43.53
C ASP A 31 -28.30 42.87 44.76
N GLY A 32 -28.32 43.74 45.78
CA GLY A 32 -27.53 43.65 47.00
C GLY A 32 -26.03 43.99 46.84
N THR A 33 -25.56 44.22 45.61
CA THR A 33 -24.13 44.38 45.31
C THR A 33 -23.56 45.64 45.97
N LEU A 34 -24.27 46.77 45.88
CA LEU A 34 -23.86 48.02 46.53
C LEU A 34 -23.70 47.84 48.06
N PHE A 35 -24.68 47.23 48.71
CA PHE A 35 -24.67 47.02 50.16
C PHE A 35 -23.54 46.08 50.59
N ILE A 36 -23.21 45.05 49.79
CA ILE A 36 -22.04 44.21 49.97
C ILE A 36 -20.74 45.02 49.92
N GLN A 37 -20.55 45.85 48.87
CA GLN A 37 -19.34 46.67 48.72
C GLN A 37 -19.18 47.66 49.89
N ILE A 38 -20.27 48.29 50.33
CA ILE A 38 -20.27 49.22 51.47
C ILE A 38 -19.88 48.48 52.77
N LEU A 39 -20.49 47.32 53.04
CA LEU A 39 -20.23 46.57 54.28
C LEU A 39 -18.83 45.94 54.31
N ASN A 40 -18.35 45.44 53.16
CA ASN A 40 -16.97 44.98 53.00
C ASN A 40 -15.96 46.09 53.34
N HIS A 41 -16.23 47.35 52.94
CA HIS A 41 -15.36 48.49 53.25
C HIS A 41 -15.46 48.94 54.71
N ILE A 42 -16.65 48.90 55.31
CA ILE A 42 -16.86 49.27 56.73
C ILE A 42 -16.13 48.31 57.69
N ASN A 43 -16.21 46.99 57.45
CA ASN A 43 -15.55 45.99 58.30
C ASN A 43 -15.25 44.71 57.50
N THR A 44 -14.10 44.69 56.84
CA THR A 44 -13.62 43.57 56.01
C THR A 44 -13.58 42.24 56.76
N ASP A 45 -13.18 42.26 58.03
CA ASP A 45 -13.01 41.05 58.84
C ASP A 45 -14.35 40.38 59.17
N HIS A 46 -15.38 41.17 59.47
CA HIS A 46 -16.72 40.65 59.77
C HIS A 46 -17.52 40.29 58.50
N PHE A 47 -17.45 41.12 57.45
CA PHE A 47 -18.32 41.00 56.26
C PHE A 47 -17.63 40.33 55.05
N GLY A 48 -16.37 40.65 54.77
CA GLY A 48 -15.67 40.26 53.53
C GLY A 48 -15.56 38.75 53.32
N SER A 49 -15.27 38.01 54.40
CA SER A 49 -15.21 36.53 54.40
C SER A 49 -16.52 35.86 53.95
N THR A 50 -17.66 36.52 54.15
CA THR A 50 -18.99 36.01 53.79
C THR A 50 -19.39 36.44 52.36
N PHE A 51 -18.97 37.62 51.90
CA PHE A 51 -19.48 38.22 50.67
C PHE A 51 -18.54 38.15 49.43
N HIS A 52 -17.25 37.83 49.57
CA HIS A 52 -16.30 37.75 48.45
C HIS A 52 -16.75 36.85 47.26
N VAL A 53 -17.59 35.83 47.51
CA VAL A 53 -18.12 34.93 46.47
C VAL A 53 -19.29 35.54 45.68
N LEU A 54 -19.94 36.57 46.23
CA LEU A 54 -21.13 37.22 45.66
C LEU A 54 -20.80 38.51 44.90
N GLU A 55 -19.74 39.21 45.31
CA GLU A 55 -19.30 40.51 44.77
C GLU A 55 -18.99 40.47 43.26
N ASN A 56 -18.47 39.34 42.75
CA ASN A 56 -18.17 39.13 41.33
C ASN A 56 -19.38 38.70 40.48
N GLN A 57 -20.57 38.55 41.06
CA GLN A 57 -21.75 38.09 40.33
C GLN A 57 -22.56 39.26 39.78
N ALA A 58 -22.41 39.53 38.48
CA ALA A 58 -23.11 40.60 37.75
C ALA A 58 -24.63 40.63 38.01
N TYR A 59 -25.23 41.82 37.83
CA TYR A 59 -26.65 42.07 38.07
C TYR A 59 -27.55 40.99 37.45
N THR A 60 -28.32 40.30 38.28
CA THR A 60 -29.34 39.35 37.84
C THR A 60 -30.73 39.90 38.09
N ASP A 61 -31.60 39.92 37.08
CA ASP A 61 -33.02 40.26 37.25
C ASP A 61 -33.83 39.12 37.92
N ASN A 62 -33.14 38.10 38.45
CA ASN A 62 -33.71 36.98 39.19
C ASN A 62 -33.96 37.39 40.65
N TRP A 63 -35.20 37.80 40.93
CA TRP A 63 -35.64 38.20 42.27
C TRP A 63 -35.34 37.17 43.37
N ALA A 64 -35.28 35.87 43.08
CA ALA A 64 -35.01 34.84 44.08
C ALA A 64 -33.52 34.80 44.49
N LEU A 65 -32.59 35.10 43.57
CA LEU A 65 -31.17 35.25 43.91
C LEU A 65 -30.95 36.54 44.71
N ASN A 66 -31.58 37.63 44.26
CA ASN A 66 -31.52 38.94 44.93
C ASN A 66 -32.08 38.85 46.36
N MET A 67 -33.21 38.13 46.55
CA MET A 67 -33.78 37.79 47.86
C MET A 67 -32.77 37.06 48.75
N SER A 68 -32.07 36.05 48.22
CA SER A 68 -31.08 35.29 48.98
C SER A 68 -29.87 36.14 49.41
N ARG A 69 -29.41 37.05 48.55
CA ARG A 69 -28.31 37.99 48.87
C ARG A 69 -28.74 39.00 49.93
N LEU A 70 -29.86 39.68 49.69
CA LEU A 70 -30.39 40.69 50.61
C LEU A 70 -30.77 40.10 51.97
N LYS A 71 -31.21 38.83 52.02
CA LYS A 71 -31.42 38.14 53.30
C LYS A 71 -30.09 37.92 54.02
N LEU A 72 -29.07 37.40 53.35
CA LEU A 72 -27.75 37.21 53.96
C LEU A 72 -27.17 38.53 54.48
N ILE A 73 -27.43 39.65 53.80
CA ILE A 73 -27.08 41.00 54.26
C ILE A 73 -27.85 41.38 55.54
N VAL A 74 -29.17 41.21 55.60
CA VAL A 74 -29.98 41.52 56.79
C VAL A 74 -29.66 40.60 57.98
N ASP A 75 -29.45 39.31 57.72
CA ASP A 75 -29.02 38.33 58.73
C ASP A 75 -27.65 38.75 59.31
N LYS A 76 -26.69 39.19 58.46
CA LYS A 76 -25.38 39.69 58.89
C LYS A 76 -25.41 41.05 59.59
N LEU A 77 -26.29 41.96 59.18
CA LEU A 77 -26.50 43.23 59.89
C LEU A 77 -27.14 43.01 61.26
N THR A 78 -28.02 42.02 61.39
CA THR A 78 -28.61 41.59 62.67
C THR A 78 -27.55 40.99 63.60
N ASP A 79 -26.68 40.13 63.07
CA ASP A 79 -25.50 39.57 63.75
C ASP A 79 -24.57 40.69 64.26
N TYR A 80 -24.18 41.63 63.39
CA TYR A 80 -23.25 42.73 63.72
C TYR A 80 -23.82 43.78 64.69
N THR A 81 -25.09 44.17 64.54
CA THR A 81 -25.72 45.18 65.41
C THR A 81 -26.27 44.63 66.72
N HIS A 82 -26.38 43.30 66.84
CA HIS A 82 -27.13 42.59 67.88
C HIS A 82 -28.59 43.07 68.05
N LYS A 83 -29.19 43.67 67.00
CA LYS A 83 -30.57 44.17 66.97
C LYS A 83 -31.36 43.49 65.87
N GLN A 84 -32.56 43.01 66.18
CA GLN A 84 -33.45 42.41 65.18
C GLN A 84 -33.98 43.49 64.22
N LEU A 85 -33.73 43.33 62.92
CA LEU A 85 -34.02 44.36 61.91
C LEU A 85 -35.37 44.13 61.22
N GLU A 86 -36.27 45.12 61.29
CA GLU A 86 -37.59 45.10 60.65
C GLU A 86 -37.55 45.47 59.14
N ILE A 87 -36.80 44.68 58.37
CA ILE A 87 -36.60 44.86 56.93
C ILE A 87 -37.24 43.70 56.17
N ASN A 88 -38.31 43.97 55.40
CA ASN A 88 -38.91 42.91 54.58
C ASN A 88 -38.16 42.72 53.26
N VAL A 89 -37.23 41.76 53.27
CA VAL A 89 -36.40 41.39 52.13
C VAL A 89 -37.21 40.98 50.89
N MET A 90 -38.39 40.36 51.07
CA MET A 90 -39.21 39.89 49.95
C MET A 90 -39.78 41.05 49.14
N GLU A 91 -40.27 42.08 49.84
CA GLU A 91 -40.77 43.31 49.22
C GLU A 91 -39.65 44.04 48.44
N ILE A 92 -38.40 43.99 48.92
CA ILE A 92 -37.25 44.55 48.18
C ILE A 92 -37.01 43.76 46.90
N ALA A 93 -36.78 42.46 47.02
CA ALA A 93 -36.22 41.66 45.94
C ALA A 93 -37.21 41.39 44.81
N LYS A 94 -38.48 41.14 45.16
CA LYS A 94 -39.55 40.76 44.24
C LYS A 94 -40.38 41.96 43.79
N ASP A 95 -40.90 42.71 44.76
CA ASP A 95 -41.88 43.78 44.51
C ASP A 95 -41.20 45.15 44.32
N ARG A 96 -39.86 45.21 44.44
CA ARG A 96 -38.99 46.39 44.24
C ARG A 96 -39.40 47.58 45.12
N ASN A 97 -39.81 47.31 46.36
CA ASN A 97 -40.27 48.32 47.32
C ASN A 97 -39.11 49.25 47.77
N GLU A 98 -39.04 50.42 47.15
CA GLU A 98 -38.05 51.46 47.43
C GLU A 98 -38.01 51.90 48.90
N THR A 99 -39.12 51.82 49.64
CA THR A 99 -39.15 52.16 51.07
C THR A 99 -38.39 51.14 51.92
N GLN A 100 -38.44 49.86 51.54
CA GLN A 100 -37.66 48.80 52.21
C GLN A 100 -36.17 48.87 51.80
N ILE A 101 -35.86 49.24 50.55
CA ILE A 101 -34.48 49.57 50.12
C ILE A 101 -33.92 50.72 50.98
N LEU A 102 -34.70 51.79 51.16
CA LEU A 102 -34.29 52.95 51.95
C LEU A 102 -34.11 52.60 53.43
N LYS A 103 -34.99 51.77 54.03
CA LYS A 103 -34.80 51.23 55.40
C LYS A 103 -33.48 50.47 55.54
N LEU A 104 -33.18 49.55 54.62
CA LEU A 104 -31.93 48.79 54.62
C LEU A 104 -30.71 49.70 54.49
N PHE A 105 -30.77 50.67 53.57
CA PHE A 105 -29.72 51.68 53.43
C PHE A 105 -29.56 52.54 54.71
N GLY A 106 -30.65 52.89 55.40
CA GLY A 106 -30.60 53.64 56.67
C GLY A 106 -29.87 52.91 57.79
N VAL A 107 -30.08 51.60 57.95
CA VAL A 107 -29.32 50.78 58.91
C VAL A 107 -27.84 50.73 58.54
N ILE A 108 -27.51 50.64 57.25
CA ILE A 108 -26.12 50.69 56.78
C ILE A 108 -25.51 52.09 57.03
N CYS A 109 -26.26 53.18 56.84
CA CYS A 109 -25.82 54.53 57.20
C CYS A 109 -25.56 54.70 58.71
N GLN A 110 -26.35 54.06 59.59
CA GLN A 110 -26.06 54.04 61.03
C GLN A 110 -24.73 53.34 61.34
N LEU A 111 -24.35 52.30 60.57
CA LEU A 111 -23.03 51.68 60.70
C LEU A 111 -21.91 52.55 60.11
N ILE A 112 -22.13 53.23 58.98
CA ILE A 112 -21.16 54.22 58.45
C ILE A 112 -20.85 55.29 59.51
N LEU A 113 -21.89 55.88 60.12
CA LEU A 113 -21.80 56.88 61.20
C LEU A 113 -21.11 56.37 62.49
N GLN A 114 -20.87 55.06 62.60
CA GLN A 114 -20.21 54.40 63.73
C GLN A 114 -18.90 53.73 63.32
N SER A 115 -18.41 53.96 62.10
CA SER A 115 -17.22 53.33 61.55
C SER A 115 -16.04 54.29 61.45
N ASP A 116 -14.82 53.76 61.61
CA ASP A 116 -13.58 54.52 61.42
C ASP A 116 -13.40 55.01 59.97
N PHE A 117 -14.15 54.45 59.01
CA PHE A 117 -14.15 54.82 57.59
C PHE A 117 -15.23 55.84 57.20
N GLN A 118 -15.91 56.49 58.16
CA GLN A 118 -17.01 57.43 57.88
C GLN A 118 -16.64 58.55 56.88
N ASP A 119 -15.39 59.03 56.88
CA ASP A 119 -14.93 60.11 55.99
C ASP A 119 -14.93 59.69 54.51
N ASP A 120 -14.63 58.42 54.20
CA ASP A 120 -14.66 57.88 52.84
C ASP A 120 -16.07 57.95 52.22
N PHE A 121 -17.10 57.91 53.07
CA PHE A 121 -18.50 58.03 52.65
C PHE A 121 -18.99 59.48 52.68
N PHE A 122 -18.64 60.28 53.70
CA PHE A 122 -19.20 61.63 53.87
C PHE A 122 -18.45 62.75 53.13
N VAL A 123 -17.15 62.66 52.91
CA VAL A 123 -16.42 63.65 52.08
C VAL A 123 -16.98 63.72 50.64
N PRO A 124 -17.36 62.60 49.99
CA PRO A 124 -18.10 62.60 48.73
C PRO A 124 -19.44 63.36 48.71
N VAL A 125 -20.14 63.53 49.84
CA VAL A 125 -21.39 64.32 49.91
C VAL A 125 -21.11 65.79 49.55
N LEU A 126 -19.97 66.33 49.98
CA LEU A 126 -19.56 67.72 49.73
C LEU A 126 -19.33 68.03 48.24
N GLN A 127 -19.29 67.01 47.38
CA GLN A 127 -19.15 67.14 45.92
C GLN A 127 -20.49 67.17 45.16
N LEU A 128 -21.62 67.21 45.88
CA LEU A 128 -22.98 67.28 45.35
C LEU A 128 -23.50 68.73 45.36
N PRO A 129 -24.53 69.07 44.57
CA PRO A 129 -25.22 70.36 44.70
C PRO A 129 -25.82 70.54 46.10
N GLU A 130 -25.81 71.76 46.64
CA GLU A 130 -26.22 72.06 48.03
C GLU A 130 -27.58 71.45 48.41
N LYS A 131 -28.60 71.55 47.56
CA LYS A 131 -29.93 70.93 47.78
C LYS A 131 -29.86 69.41 48.00
N LYS A 132 -28.92 68.71 47.34
CA LYS A 132 -28.70 67.27 47.54
C LYS A 132 -27.89 66.99 48.82
N GLN A 133 -26.95 67.86 49.19
CA GLN A 133 -26.26 67.77 50.49
C GLN A 133 -27.25 67.90 51.65
N GLU A 134 -28.13 68.92 51.61
CA GLU A 134 -29.13 69.18 52.64
C GLU A 134 -30.08 67.98 52.85
N LEU A 135 -30.59 67.40 51.75
CA LEU A 135 -31.46 66.21 51.82
C LEU A 135 -30.78 65.00 52.48
N ILE A 136 -29.48 64.79 52.22
CA ILE A 136 -28.70 63.70 52.83
C ILE A 136 -28.43 64.00 54.32
N SER A 137 -28.04 65.23 54.65
CA SER A 137 -27.79 65.65 56.04
C SER A 137 -29.03 65.55 56.91
N GLN A 138 -30.19 65.99 56.41
CA GLN A 138 -31.48 65.84 57.11
C GLN A 138 -31.83 64.36 57.33
N TYR A 139 -31.63 63.51 56.32
CA TYR A 139 -31.86 62.06 56.45
C TYR A 139 -30.99 61.42 57.54
N LEU A 140 -29.68 61.72 57.56
CA LEU A 140 -28.73 61.20 58.55
C LEU A 140 -29.05 61.67 59.98
N GLN A 141 -29.52 62.92 60.15
CA GLN A 141 -29.90 63.45 61.46
C GLN A 141 -31.10 62.72 62.10
N THR A 142 -31.98 62.08 61.32
CA THR A 142 -33.15 61.34 61.86
C THR A 142 -32.81 60.00 62.54
N LEU A 143 -31.52 59.69 62.74
CA LEU A 143 -31.04 58.34 63.11
C LEU A 143 -30.43 58.24 64.54
N VAL A 144 -30.59 59.25 65.42
CA VAL A 144 -29.89 59.37 66.74
C VAL A 144 -30.76 60.04 67.84
N GLU A 145 -30.88 59.46 69.07
CA GLU A 145 -31.63 60.05 70.23
C GLU A 145 -31.07 59.71 71.68
N PRO A 146 -31.38 60.51 72.76
CA PRO A 146 -30.84 60.37 74.16
C PRO A 146 -31.86 60.44 75.36
N PHE A 147 -31.45 60.26 76.66
CA PHE A 147 -32.30 60.49 77.88
C PHE A 147 -31.57 60.71 79.26
N THR A 148 -32.25 61.26 80.30
CA THR A 148 -31.66 61.74 81.61
C THR A 148 -32.58 61.80 82.90
N GLN A 149 -31.96 61.88 84.12
CA GLN A 149 -32.42 62.48 85.44
C GLN A 149 -33.68 61.90 86.18
N SER A 150 -34.19 62.28 87.39
CA SER A 150 -33.95 63.29 88.49
C SER A 150 -34.47 62.74 89.90
N GLU A 151 -34.65 63.36 91.11
CA GLU A 151 -34.37 64.65 91.84
C GLU A 151 -34.67 64.60 93.40
N ASP A 152 -34.32 65.65 94.18
CA ASP A 152 -34.90 66.38 95.39
C ASP A 152 -36.00 65.77 96.37
N LYS A 153 -36.37 66.24 97.61
CA LYS A 153 -36.01 67.23 98.71
C LYS A 153 -36.96 66.98 99.97
N SER A 154 -37.15 67.70 101.13
CA SER A 154 -36.60 68.85 101.92
C SER A 154 -37.22 68.95 103.38
N LEU A 155 -36.47 69.47 104.40
CA LEU A 155 -36.78 70.35 105.62
C LEU A 155 -38.10 70.28 106.48
N LEU A 156 -38.33 71.05 107.59
CA LEU A 156 -37.57 71.41 108.83
C LEU A 156 -38.40 72.43 109.71
N ASP A 157 -39.20 72.02 110.72
CA ASP A 157 -40.12 72.99 111.41
C ASP A 157 -40.54 72.68 112.89
N LYS A 158 -39.69 72.01 113.70
CA LYS A 158 -39.97 71.70 115.13
C LYS A 158 -38.78 71.92 116.07
N ILE A 159 -38.04 73.00 115.86
CA ILE A 159 -36.72 73.22 116.46
C ILE A 159 -36.79 73.50 117.98
N ASP A 160 -37.66 74.41 118.41
CA ASP A 160 -37.53 75.03 119.75
C ASP A 160 -37.97 74.13 120.92
N GLU A 161 -38.96 73.24 120.72
CA GLU A 161 -39.34 72.27 121.76
C GLU A 161 -38.34 71.11 121.89
N LEU A 162 -37.63 70.77 120.80
CA LEU A 162 -36.67 69.66 120.81
C LEU A 162 -35.40 70.00 121.59
N GLU A 163 -34.96 71.26 121.66
CA GLU A 163 -33.59 71.60 122.07
C GLU A 163 -33.21 71.15 123.48
N THR A 164 -34.17 71.09 124.42
CA THR A 164 -33.92 70.64 125.81
C THR A 164 -33.91 69.11 125.94
N GLU A 165 -34.66 68.39 125.12
CA GLU A 165 -34.63 66.92 125.06
C GLU A 165 -33.41 66.44 124.25
N ASN A 166 -33.04 67.21 123.23
CA ASN A 166 -31.88 67.01 122.37
C ASN A 166 -30.57 66.91 123.18
N GLN A 167 -30.35 67.69 124.23
CA GLN A 167 -29.13 67.54 125.06
C GLN A 167 -29.02 66.18 125.76
N LYS A 168 -30.13 65.51 126.10
CA LYS A 168 -30.11 64.13 126.62
C LYS A 168 -30.03 63.10 125.49
N LEU A 169 -30.76 63.31 124.40
CA LEU A 169 -30.67 62.44 123.22
C LEU A 169 -29.25 62.46 122.63
N ILE A 170 -28.57 63.60 122.54
CA ILE A 170 -27.20 63.72 122.01
C ILE A 170 -26.26 62.72 122.67
N HIS A 171 -26.28 62.59 124.00
CA HIS A 171 -25.37 61.68 124.69
C HIS A 171 -25.67 60.20 124.39
N GLN A 172 -26.94 59.80 124.36
CA GLN A 172 -27.34 58.43 123.99
C GLN A 172 -27.13 58.15 122.49
N HIS A 173 -27.38 59.14 121.65
CA HIS A 173 -27.20 59.09 120.21
C HIS A 173 -25.71 59.03 119.86
N GLN A 174 -24.81 59.68 120.61
CA GLN A 174 -23.36 59.58 120.41
C GLN A 174 -22.87 58.13 120.54
N VAL A 175 -23.36 57.40 121.56
CA VAL A 175 -23.02 56.00 121.81
C VAL A 175 -23.57 55.10 120.70
N LEU A 176 -24.88 55.19 120.44
CA LEU A 176 -25.54 54.42 119.37
C LEU A 176 -24.97 54.74 117.98
N MET A 177 -24.55 55.97 117.71
CA MET A 177 -23.97 56.36 116.42
C MET A 177 -22.60 55.72 116.21
N ASN A 178 -21.79 55.58 117.26
CA ASN A 178 -20.52 54.85 117.17
C ASN A 178 -20.75 53.35 116.88
N GLU A 179 -21.68 52.71 117.58
CA GLU A 179 -22.06 51.31 117.32
C GLU A 179 -22.62 51.13 115.89
N ILE A 180 -23.46 52.06 115.42
CA ILE A 180 -23.99 52.09 114.05
C ILE A 180 -22.88 52.33 113.02
N ILE A 181 -21.85 53.11 113.34
CA ILE A 181 -20.68 53.31 112.46
C ILE A 181 -19.85 52.03 112.35
N GLU A 182 -19.57 51.34 113.45
CA GLU A 182 -18.87 50.04 113.41
C GLU A 182 -19.69 48.97 112.68
N GLN A 183 -20.99 48.88 112.94
CA GLN A 183 -21.88 47.96 112.23
C GLN A 183 -21.96 48.29 110.74
N LYS A 184 -22.05 49.56 110.33
CA LYS A 184 -22.01 49.97 108.91
C LYS A 184 -20.66 49.66 108.25
N MET A 185 -19.54 49.83 108.96
CA MET A 185 -18.21 49.45 108.46
C MET A 185 -18.10 47.93 108.26
N SER A 186 -18.65 47.14 109.19
CA SER A 186 -18.69 45.67 109.10
C SER A 186 -19.61 45.18 107.96
N ILE A 187 -20.83 45.72 107.87
CA ILE A 187 -21.79 45.43 106.78
C ILE A 187 -21.17 45.78 105.43
N LYS A 188 -20.61 46.98 105.27
CA LYS A 188 -20.00 47.40 103.99
C LYS A 188 -18.82 46.52 103.56
N LYS A 189 -18.09 45.95 104.53
CA LYS A 189 -17.05 44.95 104.25
C LYS A 189 -17.64 43.62 103.77
N LEU A 190 -18.71 43.14 104.41
CA LEU A 190 -19.43 41.92 104.00
C LEU A 190 -20.16 42.09 102.66
N GLU A 191 -20.69 43.27 102.36
CA GLU A 191 -21.29 43.62 101.05
C GLU A 191 -20.24 43.53 99.94
N GLN A 192 -19.05 44.11 100.15
CA GLN A 192 -17.94 43.99 99.21
C GLN A 192 -17.50 42.52 99.06
N GLU A 193 -17.29 41.80 100.17
CA GLU A 193 -16.83 40.40 100.13
C GLU A 193 -17.86 39.46 99.47
N ASN A 194 -19.16 39.74 99.58
CA ASN A 194 -20.22 39.02 98.87
C ASN A 194 -20.31 39.42 97.39
N LYS A 195 -20.05 40.70 97.05
CA LYS A 195 -19.95 41.15 95.66
C LYS A 195 -18.79 40.43 94.95
N ASP A 196 -17.60 40.44 95.56
CA ASP A 196 -16.39 39.78 95.03
C ASP A 196 -16.63 38.28 94.79
N LYS A 197 -17.29 37.60 95.74
CA LYS A 197 -17.70 36.18 95.60
C LYS A 197 -18.73 35.96 94.49
N THR A 198 -19.70 36.86 94.33
CA THR A 198 -20.72 36.77 93.29
C THR A 198 -20.09 36.93 91.90
N GLU A 199 -19.20 37.91 91.73
CA GLU A 199 -18.43 38.10 90.51
C GLU A 199 -17.54 36.88 90.19
N HIS A 200 -16.93 36.26 91.21
CA HIS A 200 -16.13 35.05 91.04
C HIS A 200 -16.98 33.80 90.65
N ILE A 201 -18.20 33.65 91.18
CA ILE A 201 -19.13 32.57 90.78
C ILE A 201 -19.55 32.75 89.32
N VAL A 202 -19.94 33.97 88.92
CA VAL A 202 -20.29 34.28 87.52
C VAL A 202 -19.10 34.02 86.58
N MET A 203 -17.87 34.31 87.00
CA MET A 203 -16.68 34.01 86.21
C MET A 203 -16.50 32.51 85.98
N LEU A 204 -16.64 31.69 87.04
CA LEU A 204 -16.50 30.24 87.00
C LEU A 204 -17.58 29.58 86.13
N GLU A 205 -18.85 29.97 86.30
CA GLU A 205 -19.93 29.49 85.43
C GLU A 205 -19.70 29.86 83.95
N SER A 206 -19.12 31.05 83.69
CA SER A 206 -18.74 31.43 82.32
C SER A 206 -17.63 30.55 81.75
N HIS A 207 -16.74 30.00 82.59
CA HIS A 207 -15.65 29.14 82.17
C HIS A 207 -16.10 27.71 81.87
N GLU A 208 -16.94 27.10 82.72
CA GLU A 208 -17.46 25.74 82.45
C GLU A 208 -18.31 25.68 81.17
N ARG A 209 -19.18 26.69 80.97
CA ARG A 209 -20.02 26.79 79.76
C ARG A 209 -19.19 27.05 78.49
N LYS A 210 -18.05 27.76 78.59
CA LYS A 210 -17.09 27.91 77.47
C LYS A 210 -16.29 26.64 77.21
N SER A 211 -15.95 25.87 78.25
CA SER A 211 -15.13 24.65 78.13
C SER A 211 -15.85 23.57 77.30
N SER A 212 -17.08 23.24 77.70
CA SER A 212 -17.91 22.21 77.03
C SER A 212 -18.23 22.55 75.57
N PHE A 213 -18.66 23.78 75.29
CA PHE A 213 -18.95 24.24 73.92
C PHE A 213 -17.71 24.23 72.99
N ASN A 214 -16.52 24.49 73.54
CA ASN A 214 -15.29 24.43 72.77
C ASN A 214 -14.88 22.98 72.44
N GLU A 215 -15.03 22.01 73.36
CA GLU A 215 -14.73 20.60 73.06
C GLU A 215 -15.60 20.04 71.92
N GLU A 216 -16.88 20.42 71.87
CA GLU A 216 -17.81 19.94 70.86
C GLU A 216 -17.47 20.50 69.47
N LYS A 217 -17.19 21.82 69.39
CA LYS A 217 -16.66 22.44 68.16
C LYS A 217 -15.31 21.89 67.71
N ILE A 218 -14.42 21.54 68.64
CA ILE A 218 -13.14 20.91 68.31
C ILE A 218 -13.37 19.53 67.66
N LYS A 219 -14.30 18.72 68.19
CA LYS A 219 -14.67 17.43 67.59
C LYS A 219 -15.28 17.58 66.19
N GLU A 220 -16.16 18.56 65.98
CA GLU A 220 -16.69 18.86 64.64
C GLU A 220 -15.58 19.28 63.65
N LEU A 221 -14.64 20.12 64.08
CA LEU A 221 -13.51 20.55 63.25
C LEU A 221 -12.54 19.39 62.94
N GLU A 222 -12.27 18.50 63.91
CA GLU A 222 -11.48 17.29 63.68
C GLU A 222 -12.14 16.34 62.68
N GLU A 223 -13.45 16.14 62.80
CA GLU A 223 -14.21 15.26 61.90
C GLU A 223 -14.31 15.85 60.48
N LEU A 224 -14.55 17.16 60.36
CA LEU A 224 -14.54 17.87 59.08
C LEU A 224 -13.13 17.84 58.44
N ASN A 225 -12.07 17.96 59.23
CA ASN A 225 -10.69 17.86 58.76
C ASN A 225 -10.36 16.44 58.25
N LYS A 226 -10.77 15.38 58.96
CA LYS A 226 -10.68 13.98 58.46
C LYS A 226 -11.41 13.81 57.13
N GLN A 227 -12.63 14.35 57.01
CA GLN A 227 -13.39 14.30 55.76
C GLN A 227 -12.66 15.04 54.63
N LEU A 228 -12.12 16.23 54.89
CA LEU A 228 -11.32 17.01 53.94
C LEU A 228 -10.11 16.22 53.43
N TRP A 229 -9.30 15.63 54.33
CA TRP A 229 -8.16 14.79 53.98
C TRP A 229 -8.56 13.55 53.17
N SER A 230 -9.67 12.89 53.54
CA SER A 230 -10.18 11.74 52.78
C SER A 230 -10.61 12.13 51.37
N SER A 231 -11.21 13.30 51.21
CA SER A 231 -11.64 13.84 49.91
C SER A 231 -10.44 14.25 49.05
N GLN A 232 -9.45 14.98 49.62
CA GLN A 232 -8.22 15.34 48.92
C GLN A 232 -7.44 14.10 48.44
N SER A 233 -7.31 13.08 49.29
CA SER A 233 -6.68 11.81 48.91
C SER A 233 -7.40 11.14 47.74
N LYS A 234 -8.74 11.10 47.79
CA LYS A 234 -9.59 10.51 46.75
C LYS A 234 -9.56 11.30 45.43
N THR A 235 -9.51 12.63 45.47
CA THR A 235 -9.28 13.47 44.29
C THR A 235 -7.92 13.16 43.66
N ARG A 236 -6.87 13.06 44.47
CA ARG A 236 -5.50 12.76 44.00
C ARG A 236 -5.38 11.37 43.36
N GLU A 237 -6.08 10.37 43.89
CA GLU A 237 -6.22 9.07 43.23
C GLU A 237 -6.92 9.17 41.86
N LEU A 238 -7.98 9.98 41.76
CA LEU A 238 -8.73 10.17 40.52
C LEU A 238 -7.90 10.92 39.46
N GLU A 239 -7.13 11.93 39.86
CA GLU A 239 -6.15 12.61 38.99
C GLU A 239 -5.12 11.62 38.43
N ILE A 240 -4.54 10.77 39.28
CA ILE A 240 -3.58 9.73 38.87
C ILE A 240 -4.24 8.74 37.89
N LYS A 241 -5.49 8.32 38.15
CA LYS A 241 -6.26 7.42 37.27
C LYS A 241 -6.58 8.08 35.92
N VAL A 242 -6.99 9.34 35.89
CA VAL A 242 -7.23 10.11 34.65
C VAL A 242 -5.94 10.28 33.85
N GLN A 243 -4.83 10.64 34.50
CA GLN A 243 -3.53 10.79 33.83
C GLN A 243 -3.04 9.46 33.25
N SER A 244 -3.23 8.35 33.96
CA SER A 244 -2.94 6.99 33.48
C SER A 244 -3.78 6.63 32.25
N GLN A 245 -5.09 6.89 32.28
CA GLN A 245 -5.99 6.65 31.15
C GLN A 245 -5.65 7.53 29.93
N GLN A 246 -5.29 8.81 30.13
CA GLN A 246 -4.82 9.67 29.04
C GLN A 246 -3.55 9.14 28.38
N ASN A 247 -2.63 8.56 29.14
CA ASN A 247 -1.42 7.96 28.59
C ASN A 247 -1.74 6.67 27.82
N GLN A 248 -2.60 5.80 28.35
CA GLN A 248 -3.09 4.61 27.62
C GLN A 248 -3.79 4.97 26.31
N ILE A 249 -4.57 6.06 26.28
CA ILE A 249 -5.22 6.56 25.05
C ILE A 249 -4.18 7.08 24.04
N LYS A 250 -3.10 7.74 24.48
CA LYS A 250 -2.00 8.16 23.60
C LYS A 250 -1.26 6.96 23.01
N GLU A 251 -0.94 5.97 23.82
CA GLU A 251 -0.30 4.72 23.38
C GLU A 251 -1.17 3.93 22.39
N ALA A 252 -2.47 3.80 22.67
CA ALA A 252 -3.43 3.14 21.78
C ALA A 252 -3.57 3.85 20.43
N ASN A 253 -3.55 5.19 20.41
CA ASN A 253 -3.57 5.97 19.16
C ASN A 253 -2.25 5.84 18.38
N LEU A 254 -1.09 5.90 19.04
CA LEU A 254 0.21 5.65 18.41
C LEU A 254 0.29 4.25 17.80
N LEU A 255 -0.17 3.22 18.52
CA LEU A 255 -0.22 1.85 18.02
C LEU A 255 -1.14 1.75 16.79
N LYS A 256 -2.32 2.37 16.84
CA LYS A 256 -3.30 2.40 15.75
C LYS A 256 -2.75 3.07 14.48
N ASP A 257 -2.07 4.21 14.60
CA ASP A 257 -1.49 4.89 13.43
C ASP A 257 -0.26 4.15 12.87
N ASN A 258 0.57 3.54 13.72
CA ASN A 258 1.63 2.63 13.27
C ASN A 258 1.05 1.44 12.48
N THR A 259 0.04 0.75 13.03
CA THR A 259 -0.64 -0.35 12.33
C THR A 259 -1.31 0.11 11.03
N ARG A 260 -1.76 1.37 10.94
CA ARG A 260 -2.29 1.95 9.70
C ARG A 260 -1.20 2.12 8.65
N LEU A 261 -0.04 2.68 9.02
CA LEU A 261 1.12 2.85 8.15
C LEU A 261 1.67 1.50 7.66
N GLU A 262 1.76 0.50 8.53
CA GLU A 262 2.16 -0.87 8.15
C GLU A 262 1.19 -1.49 7.12
N ASN A 263 -0.13 -1.31 7.30
CA ASN A 263 -1.14 -1.75 6.35
C ASN A 263 -1.06 -1.01 5.00
N GLU A 264 -0.76 0.29 5.01
CA GLU A 264 -0.52 1.08 3.79
C GLU A 264 0.73 0.59 3.05
N GLN A 265 1.83 0.30 3.76
CA GLN A 265 3.04 -0.31 3.17
C GLN A 265 2.79 -1.73 2.63
N LEU A 266 2.02 -2.56 3.33
CA LEU A 266 1.63 -3.90 2.88
C LEU A 266 0.81 -3.85 1.59
N LYS A 267 -0.17 -2.95 1.50
CA LYS A 267 -0.95 -2.71 0.26
C LYS A 267 -0.04 -2.31 -0.92
N LEU A 268 0.95 -1.44 -0.68
CA LEU A 268 1.91 -1.05 -1.72
C LEU A 268 2.79 -2.22 -2.16
N LYS A 269 3.30 -3.05 -1.24
CA LYS A 269 4.05 -4.28 -1.57
C LYS A 269 3.20 -5.27 -2.37
N ILE A 270 1.96 -5.53 -1.96
CA ILE A 270 1.03 -6.41 -2.69
C ILE A 270 0.78 -5.89 -4.12
N MET A 271 0.55 -4.60 -4.30
CA MET A 271 0.38 -3.99 -5.63
C MET A 271 1.66 -4.09 -6.48
N GLN A 272 2.85 -4.07 -5.89
CA GLN A 272 4.11 -4.31 -6.61
C GLN A 272 4.22 -5.77 -7.05
N TYR A 273 3.91 -6.75 -6.19
CA TYR A 273 3.91 -8.17 -6.55
C TYR A 273 2.93 -8.49 -7.68
N ILE A 274 1.68 -8.00 -7.62
CA ILE A 274 0.69 -8.18 -8.70
C ILE A 274 1.22 -7.64 -10.05
N LYS A 275 1.91 -6.49 -10.04
CA LYS A 275 2.54 -5.93 -11.25
C LYS A 275 3.76 -6.71 -11.75
N GLN A 276 4.44 -7.48 -10.88
CA GLN A 276 5.50 -8.40 -11.30
C GLN A 276 4.93 -9.70 -11.87
N GLU A 277 3.90 -10.26 -11.24
CA GLU A 277 3.18 -11.47 -11.67
C GLU A 277 2.53 -11.28 -13.05
N GLN A 278 1.86 -10.14 -13.28
CA GLN A 278 1.33 -9.77 -14.60
C GLN A 278 2.41 -9.70 -15.69
N LYS A 279 3.61 -9.18 -15.38
CA LYS A 279 4.76 -9.17 -16.31
C LYS A 279 5.32 -10.57 -16.55
N TYR A 280 5.33 -11.42 -15.52
CA TYR A 280 5.77 -12.81 -15.64
C TYR A 280 4.84 -13.59 -16.58
N GLU A 281 3.53 -13.54 -16.37
CA GLU A 281 2.57 -14.24 -17.24
C GLU A 281 2.60 -13.73 -18.69
N GLN A 282 2.69 -12.41 -18.92
CA GLN A 282 2.91 -11.86 -20.27
C GLN A 282 4.21 -12.34 -20.94
N THR A 283 5.25 -12.65 -20.15
CA THR A 283 6.52 -13.16 -20.68
C THR A 283 6.43 -14.66 -20.98
N LYS A 284 5.75 -15.41 -20.10
CA LYS A 284 5.45 -16.84 -20.22
C LYS A 284 4.53 -17.14 -21.41
N GLU A 285 3.54 -16.29 -21.67
CA GLU A 285 2.70 -16.37 -22.87
C GLU A 285 3.52 -16.18 -24.15
N LYS A 286 4.33 -15.10 -24.22
CA LYS A 286 5.23 -14.85 -25.36
C LYS A 286 6.20 -16.00 -25.62
N LEU A 287 6.78 -16.57 -24.56
CA LEU A 287 7.65 -17.75 -24.66
C LEU A 287 6.90 -18.98 -25.19
N THR A 288 5.63 -19.15 -24.79
CA THR A 288 4.76 -20.24 -25.27
C THR A 288 4.42 -20.07 -26.76
N GLN A 289 4.06 -18.86 -27.19
CA GLN A 289 3.84 -18.52 -28.60
C GLN A 289 5.11 -18.73 -29.44
N GLN A 290 6.27 -18.30 -28.94
CA GLN A 290 7.57 -18.49 -29.60
C GLN A 290 7.97 -19.97 -29.70
N LYS A 291 7.71 -20.78 -28.67
CA LYS A 291 7.91 -22.23 -28.70
C LYS A 291 7.03 -22.88 -29.78
N LEU A 292 5.75 -22.53 -29.83
CA LEU A 292 4.81 -23.04 -30.85
C LEU A 292 5.25 -22.67 -32.27
N TYR A 293 5.79 -21.47 -32.48
CA TYR A 293 6.36 -21.06 -33.76
C TYR A 293 7.55 -21.94 -34.16
N TYR A 294 8.52 -22.15 -33.27
CA TYR A 294 9.69 -22.99 -33.57
C TYR A 294 9.33 -24.47 -33.76
N THR A 295 8.37 -25.01 -33.01
CA THR A 295 7.87 -26.38 -33.24
C THR A 295 7.33 -26.54 -34.66
N LYS A 296 6.48 -25.63 -35.14
CA LYS A 296 5.96 -25.67 -36.52
C LYS A 296 7.05 -25.50 -37.58
N LEU A 297 8.08 -24.70 -37.30
CA LEU A 297 9.22 -24.53 -38.20
C LEU A 297 10.06 -25.82 -38.32
N ILE A 298 10.23 -26.56 -37.22
CA ILE A 298 10.89 -27.87 -37.21
C ILE A 298 10.04 -28.89 -37.99
N GLU A 299 8.74 -28.97 -37.71
CA GLU A 299 7.80 -29.88 -38.40
C GLU A 299 7.82 -29.71 -39.93
N ASP A 300 7.84 -28.46 -40.43
CA ASP A 300 7.94 -28.21 -41.87
C ASP A 300 9.34 -28.53 -42.44
N LYS A 301 10.41 -28.34 -41.65
CA LYS A 301 11.77 -28.71 -42.07
C LYS A 301 11.98 -30.22 -42.13
N ASP A 302 11.47 -30.97 -41.15
CA ASP A 302 11.46 -32.43 -41.19
C ASP A 302 10.62 -32.94 -42.37
N ARG A 303 9.48 -32.29 -42.66
CA ARG A 303 8.65 -32.61 -43.83
C ARG A 303 9.36 -32.32 -45.16
N GLN A 304 10.18 -31.27 -45.24
CA GLN A 304 11.03 -30.98 -46.40
C GLN A 304 12.16 -32.01 -46.54
N LEU A 305 12.83 -32.38 -45.43
CA LEU A 305 13.91 -33.37 -45.41
C LEU A 305 13.41 -34.76 -45.84
N ASN A 306 12.27 -35.23 -45.33
CA ASN A 306 11.69 -36.52 -45.69
C ASN A 306 11.32 -36.61 -47.20
N LYS A 307 10.80 -35.52 -47.78
CA LYS A 307 10.57 -35.44 -49.24
C LYS A 307 11.88 -35.54 -50.04
N LEU A 308 12.92 -34.85 -49.59
CA LEU A 308 14.23 -34.85 -50.23
C LEU A 308 14.88 -36.25 -50.18
N GLN A 309 14.82 -36.93 -49.03
CA GLN A 309 15.29 -38.31 -48.86
C GLN A 309 14.54 -39.29 -49.78
N THR A 310 13.22 -39.14 -49.91
CA THR A 310 12.41 -39.98 -50.80
C THR A 310 12.83 -39.79 -52.26
N SER A 311 12.94 -38.54 -52.71
CA SER A 311 13.42 -38.18 -54.06
C SER A 311 14.83 -38.70 -54.34
N PHE A 312 15.75 -38.59 -53.37
CA PHE A 312 17.10 -39.16 -53.50
C PHE A 312 17.07 -40.68 -53.65
N GLN A 313 16.24 -41.39 -52.88
CA GLN A 313 16.10 -42.84 -52.99
C GLN A 313 15.50 -43.26 -54.34
N GLU A 314 14.53 -42.51 -54.88
CA GLU A 314 13.97 -42.73 -56.22
C GLU A 314 15.04 -42.55 -57.32
N ILE A 315 15.82 -41.47 -57.25
CA ILE A 315 16.94 -41.21 -58.18
C ILE A 315 18.00 -42.32 -58.09
N PHE A 316 18.40 -42.72 -56.88
CA PHE A 316 19.36 -43.78 -56.65
C PHE A 316 18.88 -45.13 -57.21
N ASN A 317 17.63 -45.50 -56.94
CA ASN A 317 17.01 -46.72 -57.48
C ASN A 317 16.97 -46.68 -59.02
N SER A 318 16.64 -45.53 -59.62
CA SER A 318 16.68 -45.35 -61.08
C SER A 318 18.09 -45.49 -61.66
N PHE A 319 19.10 -44.96 -60.97
CA PHE A 319 20.51 -45.08 -61.38
C PHE A 319 20.99 -46.55 -61.34
N GLN A 320 20.70 -47.28 -60.26
CA GLN A 320 21.06 -48.71 -60.16
C GLN A 320 20.39 -49.55 -61.25
N ASN A 321 19.13 -49.26 -61.58
CA ASN A 321 18.39 -49.95 -62.64
C ASN A 321 18.98 -49.69 -64.04
N GLU A 322 19.32 -48.44 -64.38
CA GLU A 322 19.94 -48.14 -65.68
C GLU A 322 21.37 -48.70 -65.74
N LYS A 323 22.16 -48.63 -64.66
CA LYS A 323 23.50 -49.25 -64.59
C LYS A 323 23.44 -50.76 -64.82
N LYS A 324 22.47 -51.46 -64.20
CA LYS A 324 22.25 -52.90 -64.44
C LYS A 324 21.92 -53.18 -65.90
N ARG A 325 21.15 -52.30 -66.55
CA ARG A 325 20.80 -52.41 -67.97
C ARG A 325 22.01 -52.22 -68.88
N THR A 326 22.84 -51.21 -68.66
CA THR A 326 24.08 -50.98 -69.44
C THR A 326 25.01 -52.19 -69.35
N LEU A 327 25.23 -52.75 -68.15
CA LEU A 327 26.02 -53.98 -67.98
C LEU A 327 25.45 -55.20 -68.74
N GLN A 328 24.11 -55.30 -68.88
CA GLN A 328 23.49 -56.35 -69.69
C GLN A 328 23.71 -56.09 -71.19
N LEU A 329 23.57 -54.84 -71.66
CA LEU A 329 23.83 -54.48 -73.05
C LEU A 329 25.30 -54.71 -73.45
N GLU A 330 26.25 -54.42 -72.56
CA GLU A 330 27.67 -54.71 -72.75
C GLU A 330 27.92 -56.22 -72.94
N ALA A 331 27.31 -57.07 -72.11
CA ALA A 331 27.42 -58.53 -72.23
C ALA A 331 26.77 -59.07 -73.52
N GLU A 332 25.60 -58.54 -73.92
CA GLU A 332 24.95 -58.90 -75.19
C GLU A 332 25.78 -58.46 -76.41
N ILE A 333 26.40 -57.28 -76.35
CA ILE A 333 27.34 -56.80 -77.39
C ILE A 333 28.59 -57.68 -77.47
N GLN A 334 29.18 -58.09 -76.34
CA GLN A 334 30.33 -59.02 -76.32
C GLN A 334 29.97 -60.39 -76.90
N SER A 335 28.79 -60.92 -76.58
CA SER A 335 28.31 -62.19 -77.16
C SER A 335 28.13 -62.10 -78.68
N LEU A 336 27.56 -61.02 -79.19
CA LEU A 336 27.44 -60.77 -80.63
C LEU A 336 28.81 -60.58 -81.31
N GLN A 337 29.79 -59.97 -80.62
CA GLN A 337 31.16 -59.85 -81.14
C GLN A 337 31.84 -61.21 -81.30
N SER A 338 31.75 -62.12 -80.30
CA SER A 338 32.24 -63.50 -80.44
C SER A 338 31.62 -64.19 -81.66
N LYS A 339 30.29 -64.08 -81.80
CA LYS A 339 29.54 -64.71 -82.89
C LYS A 339 29.92 -64.20 -84.29
N ILE A 340 30.23 -62.91 -84.42
CA ILE A 340 30.78 -62.35 -85.67
C ILE A 340 32.21 -62.86 -85.91
N THR A 341 33.04 -62.98 -84.87
CA THR A 341 34.39 -63.55 -85.00
C THR A 341 34.35 -65.02 -85.45
N GLU A 342 33.43 -65.82 -84.89
CA GLU A 342 33.15 -67.20 -85.28
C GLU A 342 32.71 -67.30 -86.76
N LEU A 343 31.74 -66.49 -87.17
CA LEU A 343 31.24 -66.47 -88.56
C LEU A 343 32.26 -65.96 -89.57
N ASN A 344 33.08 -64.97 -89.21
CA ASN A 344 34.19 -64.51 -90.04
C ASN A 344 35.26 -65.60 -90.19
N HIS A 345 35.48 -66.44 -89.17
CA HIS A 345 36.37 -67.58 -89.27
C HIS A 345 35.79 -68.70 -90.16
N GLU A 346 34.50 -69.05 -90.04
CA GLU A 346 33.83 -69.99 -90.96
C GLU A 346 33.88 -69.49 -92.41
N PHE A 347 33.56 -68.20 -92.61
CA PHE A 347 33.63 -67.54 -93.91
C PHE A 347 35.02 -67.67 -94.53
N HIS A 348 36.07 -67.32 -93.78
CA HIS A 348 37.44 -67.36 -94.30
C HIS A 348 37.94 -68.79 -94.57
N GLN A 349 37.56 -69.78 -93.73
CA GLN A 349 37.84 -71.20 -94.03
C GLN A 349 37.19 -71.64 -95.35
N LYS A 350 35.92 -71.28 -95.59
CA LYS A 350 35.21 -71.61 -96.84
C LYS A 350 35.77 -70.87 -98.05
N GLU A 351 36.13 -69.60 -97.89
CA GLU A 351 36.81 -68.79 -98.90
C GLU A 351 38.16 -69.39 -99.30
N VAL A 352 39.00 -69.80 -98.34
CA VAL A 352 40.28 -70.47 -98.61
C VAL A 352 40.07 -71.82 -99.29
N CYS A 353 39.08 -72.62 -98.86
CA CYS A 353 38.73 -73.89 -99.49
C CYS A 353 38.27 -73.71 -100.94
N LEU A 354 37.40 -72.72 -101.21
CA LEU A 354 36.95 -72.40 -102.56
C LEU A 354 38.10 -71.92 -103.45
N ASN A 355 38.97 -71.03 -102.94
CA ASN A 355 40.13 -70.55 -103.68
C ASN A 355 41.12 -71.68 -104.04
N GLU A 356 41.35 -72.67 -103.17
CA GLU A 356 42.20 -73.81 -103.53
C GLU A 356 41.49 -74.79 -104.49
N LYS A 357 40.16 -74.95 -104.40
CA LYS A 357 39.38 -75.68 -105.40
C LYS A 357 39.45 -75.02 -106.79
N ILE A 358 39.35 -73.70 -106.87
CA ILE A 358 39.51 -72.93 -108.12
C ILE A 358 40.93 -73.10 -108.66
N ARG A 359 41.97 -72.97 -107.82
CA ARG A 359 43.36 -73.24 -108.23
C ARG A 359 43.55 -74.66 -108.73
N GLU A 360 42.95 -75.66 -108.09
CA GLU A 360 43.04 -77.04 -108.56
C GLU A 360 42.29 -77.25 -109.88
N ALA A 361 41.13 -76.61 -110.07
CA ALA A 361 40.42 -76.59 -111.35
C ALA A 361 41.32 -76.03 -112.46
N SER A 362 41.87 -74.82 -112.31
CA SER A 362 42.77 -74.22 -113.31
C SER A 362 44.06 -75.02 -113.52
N ARG A 363 44.60 -75.69 -112.48
CA ARG A 363 45.74 -76.62 -112.64
C ARG A 363 45.36 -77.87 -113.45
N ARG A 364 44.15 -78.42 -113.26
CA ARG A 364 43.66 -79.59 -114.02
C ARG A 364 43.34 -79.21 -115.47
N GLU A 365 42.68 -78.09 -115.68
CA GLU A 365 42.43 -77.47 -116.98
C GLU A 365 43.73 -77.22 -117.75
N SER A 366 44.74 -76.60 -117.11
CA SER A 366 46.07 -76.41 -117.72
C SER A 366 46.74 -77.72 -118.14
N ARG A 367 46.53 -78.82 -117.38
CA ARG A 367 47.03 -80.16 -117.74
C ARG A 367 46.24 -80.78 -118.90
N LEU A 368 44.92 -80.61 -118.92
CA LEU A 368 44.05 -81.11 -119.99
C LEU A 368 44.34 -80.42 -121.32
N ASN A 369 44.54 -79.10 -121.32
CA ASN A 369 44.93 -78.35 -122.51
C ASN A 369 46.33 -78.77 -123.02
N SER A 370 47.23 -79.21 -122.12
CA SER A 370 48.50 -79.82 -122.54
C SER A 370 48.37 -81.25 -123.07
N PHE A 371 47.22 -81.91 -122.83
CA PHE A 371 46.88 -83.24 -123.37
C PHE A 371 46.27 -83.12 -124.77
N GLU A 372 45.39 -82.13 -125.01
CA GLU A 372 44.91 -81.77 -126.36
C GLU A 372 46.05 -81.32 -127.30
N ALA A 373 47.12 -80.75 -126.75
CA ALA A 373 48.31 -80.37 -127.50
C ALA A 373 49.18 -81.56 -127.98
N THR A 374 48.82 -82.81 -127.62
CA THR A 374 49.51 -84.01 -128.12
C THR A 374 48.94 -84.36 -129.50
N ASP A 375 49.76 -84.21 -130.55
CA ASP A 375 49.37 -84.33 -131.98
C ASP A 375 48.98 -85.77 -132.38
N LEU A 376 47.80 -86.22 -131.94
CA LEU A 376 47.19 -87.54 -132.18
C LEU A 376 46.69 -87.68 -133.63
N ARG A 377 47.62 -87.60 -134.59
CA ARG A 377 47.32 -87.92 -136.00
C ARG A 377 47.05 -89.42 -136.14
N PRO A 378 45.94 -89.85 -136.75
CA PRO A 378 45.72 -91.25 -137.05
C PRO A 378 46.81 -91.78 -137.98
N ASP A 379 47.57 -92.79 -137.55
CA ASP A 379 48.53 -93.43 -138.45
C ASP A 379 47.78 -94.18 -139.56
N SER A 380 48.31 -94.04 -140.78
CA SER A 380 47.80 -94.48 -142.08
C SER A 380 47.64 -96.01 -142.27
N ARG A 381 47.64 -96.77 -141.17
CA ARG A 381 47.69 -98.24 -141.13
C ARG A 381 46.68 -98.89 -140.20
N MET A 382 45.87 -98.12 -139.47
CA MET A 382 44.84 -98.68 -138.56
C MET A 382 43.67 -99.33 -139.32
N ASN A 383 43.16 -100.43 -138.78
CA ASN A 383 41.94 -101.10 -139.27
C ASN A 383 40.70 -100.26 -138.91
N THR A 384 39.64 -100.33 -139.72
CA THR A 384 38.35 -99.66 -139.48
C THR A 384 37.76 -99.98 -138.11
N ASN A 385 37.90 -101.22 -137.62
CA ASN A 385 37.46 -101.58 -136.27
C ASN A 385 38.24 -100.84 -135.17
N ASP A 386 39.55 -100.69 -135.33
CA ASP A 386 40.41 -100.01 -134.35
C ASP A 386 40.15 -98.50 -134.35
N GLN A 387 39.83 -97.93 -135.51
CA GLN A 387 39.37 -96.53 -135.63
C GLN A 387 38.00 -96.30 -134.96
N ILE A 388 37.06 -97.26 -135.08
CA ILE A 388 35.76 -97.20 -134.40
C ILE A 388 35.94 -97.30 -132.88
N ASN A 389 36.78 -98.22 -132.40
CA ASN A 389 37.09 -98.34 -130.97
C ASN A 389 37.73 -97.06 -130.42
N LEU A 390 38.75 -96.52 -131.12
CA LEU A 390 39.40 -95.26 -130.72
C LEU A 390 38.40 -94.08 -130.69
N ALA A 391 37.47 -94.01 -131.64
CA ALA A 391 36.42 -92.98 -131.65
C ALA A 391 35.40 -93.17 -130.50
N GLN A 392 35.10 -94.42 -130.11
CA GLN A 392 34.24 -94.71 -128.95
C GLN A 392 34.93 -94.39 -127.63
N ASP A 393 36.22 -94.73 -127.48
CA ASP A 393 37.03 -94.38 -126.29
C ASP A 393 37.19 -92.86 -126.15
N LEU A 394 37.44 -92.15 -127.26
CA LEU A 394 37.50 -90.68 -127.27
C LEU A 394 36.15 -90.06 -126.87
N ASN A 395 35.03 -90.54 -127.40
CA ASN A 395 33.70 -90.06 -127.00
C ASN A 395 33.39 -90.34 -125.53
N GLN A 396 33.67 -91.56 -125.02
CA GLN A 396 33.48 -91.87 -123.60
C GLN A 396 34.36 -91.01 -122.68
N THR A 397 35.59 -90.71 -123.11
CA THR A 397 36.49 -89.80 -122.39
C THR A 397 35.95 -88.37 -122.38
N ASN A 398 35.36 -87.93 -123.49
CA ASN A 398 34.77 -86.59 -123.62
C ASN A 398 33.48 -86.44 -122.79
N ASP A 399 32.59 -87.46 -122.79
CA ASP A 399 31.40 -87.50 -121.93
C ASP A 399 31.78 -87.48 -120.44
N GLN A 400 32.83 -88.20 -120.04
CA GLN A 400 33.38 -88.15 -118.68
C GLN A 400 33.98 -86.77 -118.34
N TYR A 401 34.65 -86.11 -119.28
CA TYR A 401 35.14 -84.73 -119.14
C TYR A 401 33.98 -83.76 -118.89
N TYR A 402 32.93 -83.78 -119.71
CA TYR A 402 31.76 -82.91 -119.54
C TYR A 402 31.03 -83.18 -118.21
N ALA A 403 30.86 -84.45 -117.82
CA ALA A 403 30.25 -84.80 -116.53
C ALA A 403 31.07 -84.27 -115.33
N LEU A 404 32.41 -84.39 -115.38
CA LEU A 404 33.29 -83.89 -114.32
C LEU A 404 33.30 -82.36 -114.27
N HIS A 405 33.40 -81.69 -115.43
CA HIS A 405 33.40 -80.22 -115.52
C HIS A 405 32.08 -79.63 -115.00
N MET A 406 30.93 -80.17 -115.43
CA MET A 406 29.61 -79.77 -114.91
C MET A 406 29.48 -80.02 -113.40
N SER A 407 29.99 -81.14 -112.89
CA SER A 407 30.00 -81.40 -111.43
C SER A 407 30.88 -80.42 -110.66
N MET A 408 31.94 -79.87 -111.26
CA MET A 408 32.79 -78.87 -110.62
C MET A 408 32.13 -77.49 -110.62
N LEU A 409 31.52 -77.06 -111.74
CA LEU A 409 30.74 -75.83 -111.81
C LEU A 409 29.58 -75.81 -110.80
N ILE A 410 28.85 -76.93 -110.66
CA ILE A 410 27.77 -77.07 -109.67
C ILE A 410 28.30 -76.96 -108.23
N GLN A 411 29.49 -77.51 -107.93
CA GLN A 411 30.11 -77.30 -106.62
C GLN A 411 30.49 -75.83 -106.39
N GLU A 412 31.11 -75.17 -107.36
CA GLU A 412 31.51 -73.76 -107.25
C GLU A 412 30.30 -72.84 -107.01
N GLU A 413 29.22 -73.03 -107.77
CA GLU A 413 27.99 -72.26 -107.62
C GLU A 413 27.34 -72.47 -106.24
N ASN A 414 27.41 -73.68 -105.69
CA ASN A 414 26.91 -73.99 -104.34
C ASN A 414 27.77 -73.35 -103.24
N TYR A 415 29.10 -73.40 -103.33
CA TYR A 415 29.97 -72.67 -102.39
C TYR A 415 29.76 -71.16 -102.45
N LYS A 416 29.54 -70.60 -103.65
CA LYS A 416 29.23 -69.18 -103.85
C LYS A 416 27.92 -68.78 -103.14
N LYS A 417 26.87 -69.61 -103.27
CA LYS A 417 25.60 -69.44 -102.54
C LYS A 417 25.78 -69.51 -101.02
N GLU A 418 26.57 -70.46 -100.50
CA GLU A 418 26.90 -70.51 -99.06
C GLU A 418 27.64 -69.26 -98.57
N ILE A 419 28.63 -68.79 -99.34
CA ILE A 419 29.42 -67.59 -99.05
C ILE A 419 28.54 -66.35 -99.00
N ASP A 420 27.60 -66.18 -99.93
CA ASP A 420 26.69 -65.04 -99.95
C ASP A 420 25.63 -65.10 -98.83
N ILE A 421 25.18 -66.31 -98.43
CA ILE A 421 24.36 -66.52 -97.23
C ILE A 421 25.14 -66.13 -95.95
N LEU A 422 26.44 -66.44 -95.86
CA LEU A 422 27.28 -66.05 -94.72
C LEU A 422 27.49 -64.53 -94.67
N LYS A 423 27.77 -63.86 -95.79
CA LYS A 423 27.87 -62.39 -95.86
C LYS A 423 26.60 -61.71 -95.32
N GLU A 424 25.43 -62.16 -95.75
CA GLU A 424 24.17 -61.55 -95.32
C GLU A 424 23.89 -61.84 -93.83
N LYS A 425 24.28 -63.00 -93.30
CA LYS A 425 24.23 -63.27 -91.84
C LYS A 425 25.15 -62.35 -91.04
N ILE A 426 26.40 -62.14 -91.48
CA ILE A 426 27.38 -61.25 -90.82
C ILE A 426 26.84 -59.81 -90.82
N LYS A 427 26.47 -59.29 -91.99
CA LYS A 427 25.87 -57.95 -92.19
C LYS A 427 24.64 -57.70 -91.31
N ASN A 428 23.77 -58.69 -91.12
CA ASN A 428 22.62 -58.56 -90.20
C ASN A 428 23.04 -58.46 -88.73
N GLN A 429 24.09 -59.19 -88.31
CA GLN A 429 24.63 -59.06 -86.94
C GLN A 429 25.38 -57.74 -86.73
N GLU A 430 26.10 -57.24 -87.74
CA GLU A 430 26.72 -55.90 -87.69
C GLU A 430 25.67 -54.78 -87.53
N GLN A 431 24.54 -54.88 -88.23
CA GLN A 431 23.42 -53.95 -88.08
C GLN A 431 22.80 -54.02 -86.68
N GLN A 432 22.66 -55.21 -86.10
CA GLN A 432 22.20 -55.37 -84.72
C GLN A 432 23.19 -54.74 -83.72
N ILE A 433 24.50 -55.00 -83.84
CA ILE A 433 25.52 -54.35 -82.99
C ILE A 433 25.47 -52.83 -83.14
N LYS A 434 25.27 -52.29 -84.35
CA LYS A 434 25.16 -50.84 -84.56
C LYS A 434 23.94 -50.24 -83.86
N ALA A 435 22.80 -50.92 -83.87
CA ALA A 435 21.60 -50.50 -83.12
C ALA A 435 21.80 -50.59 -81.60
N TRP A 436 22.44 -51.66 -81.10
CA TRP A 436 22.75 -51.83 -79.68
C TRP A 436 23.75 -50.80 -79.16
N LYS A 437 24.79 -50.44 -79.94
CA LYS A 437 25.71 -49.35 -79.57
C LYS A 437 25.00 -48.01 -79.39
N GLN A 438 24.10 -47.65 -80.31
CA GLN A 438 23.28 -46.43 -80.20
C GLN A 438 22.31 -46.45 -79.00
N LEU A 439 21.91 -47.63 -78.52
CA LEU A 439 21.17 -47.78 -77.26
C LEU A 439 22.08 -47.64 -76.04
N ASN A 440 23.31 -48.15 -76.09
CA ASN A 440 24.29 -48.03 -75.01
C ASN A 440 24.71 -46.57 -74.80
N GLU A 441 25.08 -45.86 -75.87
CA GLU A 441 25.43 -44.43 -75.88
C GLU A 441 24.34 -43.59 -75.19
N ARG A 442 23.07 -43.83 -75.53
CA ARG A 442 21.91 -43.18 -74.90
C ARG A 442 21.73 -43.54 -73.42
N SER A 443 22.13 -44.74 -73.00
CA SER A 443 22.11 -45.15 -71.59
C SER A 443 23.24 -44.48 -70.80
N GLU A 444 24.45 -44.38 -71.38
CA GLU A 444 25.60 -43.72 -70.77
C GLU A 444 25.36 -42.22 -70.59
N ASP A 445 24.80 -41.53 -71.59
CA ASP A 445 24.48 -40.11 -71.46
C ASP A 445 23.37 -39.84 -70.44
N LYS A 446 22.41 -40.76 -70.30
CA LYS A 446 21.40 -40.73 -69.24
C LYS A 446 22.03 -40.99 -67.86
N ILE A 447 23.01 -41.89 -67.77
CA ILE A 447 23.81 -42.13 -66.55
C ILE A 447 24.59 -40.86 -66.17
N LYS A 448 25.34 -40.25 -67.10
CA LYS A 448 26.08 -38.98 -66.87
C LYS A 448 25.14 -37.85 -66.42
N GLN A 449 23.90 -37.78 -66.95
CA GLN A 449 22.87 -36.84 -66.50
C GLN A 449 22.30 -37.14 -65.10
N LEU A 450 22.29 -38.40 -64.66
CA LEU A 450 21.89 -38.78 -63.29
C LEU A 450 23.04 -38.57 -62.30
N GLU A 451 24.28 -38.86 -62.69
CA GLU A 451 25.48 -38.63 -61.89
C GLU A 451 25.69 -37.14 -61.63
N SER A 452 25.67 -36.31 -62.67
CA SER A 452 25.77 -34.84 -62.53
C SER A 452 24.65 -34.24 -61.66
N LYS A 453 23.41 -34.76 -61.73
CA LYS A 453 22.33 -34.38 -60.81
C LYS A 453 22.60 -34.82 -59.37
N THR A 454 23.13 -36.03 -59.18
CA THR A 454 23.47 -36.58 -57.84
C THR A 454 24.59 -35.79 -57.18
N ILE A 455 25.62 -35.40 -57.95
CA ILE A 455 26.72 -34.53 -57.51
C ILE A 455 26.17 -33.13 -57.16
N LEU A 456 25.33 -32.53 -58.01
CA LEU A 456 24.73 -31.22 -57.75
C LEU A 456 23.90 -31.18 -56.46
N ILE A 457 23.25 -32.29 -56.11
CA ILE A 457 22.48 -32.45 -54.87
C ILE A 457 23.41 -32.48 -53.66
N ASN A 458 24.48 -33.28 -53.68
CA ASN A 458 25.44 -33.35 -52.59
C ASN A 458 26.12 -31.98 -52.32
N ASP A 459 26.70 -31.36 -53.35
CA ASP A 459 27.60 -30.22 -53.13
C ASP A 459 26.85 -28.93 -52.77
N ASN A 460 25.77 -28.59 -53.50
CA ASN A 460 25.05 -27.34 -53.24
C ASN A 460 24.23 -27.39 -51.95
N GLN A 461 23.58 -28.52 -51.65
CA GLN A 461 22.75 -28.61 -50.44
C GLN A 461 23.61 -28.71 -49.18
N SER A 462 24.73 -29.44 -49.21
CA SER A 462 25.67 -29.49 -48.09
C SER A 462 26.24 -28.10 -47.78
N ALA A 463 26.85 -27.43 -48.77
CA ALA A 463 27.57 -26.17 -48.54
C ALA A 463 26.64 -25.03 -48.09
N GLN A 464 25.49 -24.83 -48.75
CA GLN A 464 24.57 -23.74 -48.37
C GLN A 464 23.84 -24.02 -47.04
N HIS A 465 23.46 -25.27 -46.75
CA HIS A 465 22.79 -25.60 -45.50
C HIS A 465 23.74 -25.49 -44.31
N ILE A 466 24.99 -25.96 -44.44
CA ILE A 466 26.03 -25.79 -43.40
C ILE A 466 26.35 -24.30 -43.20
N ALA A 467 26.43 -23.49 -44.26
CA ALA A 467 26.62 -22.05 -44.13
C ALA A 467 25.48 -21.37 -43.36
N GLN A 468 24.22 -21.63 -43.73
CA GLN A 468 23.04 -21.07 -43.06
C GLN A 468 22.91 -21.56 -41.61
N GLN A 469 23.20 -22.83 -41.33
CA GLN A 469 23.24 -23.36 -39.95
C GLN A 469 24.34 -22.69 -39.13
N ASN A 470 25.54 -22.49 -39.69
CA ASN A 470 26.63 -21.80 -38.99
C ASN A 470 26.30 -20.33 -38.71
N GLU A 471 25.61 -19.62 -39.61
CA GLU A 471 25.12 -18.26 -39.31
C GLU A 471 24.03 -18.24 -38.23
N GLN A 472 23.08 -19.19 -38.26
CA GLN A 472 22.05 -19.33 -37.22
C GLN A 472 22.68 -19.68 -35.86
N ILE A 473 23.64 -20.60 -35.81
CA ILE A 473 24.40 -20.93 -34.60
C ILE A 473 25.13 -19.69 -34.09
N LYS A 474 25.84 -18.95 -34.95
CA LYS A 474 26.54 -17.71 -34.58
C LYS A 474 25.58 -16.65 -34.03
N TYR A 475 24.39 -16.49 -34.62
CA TYR A 475 23.35 -15.59 -34.14
C TYR A 475 22.79 -16.02 -32.77
N LEU A 476 22.49 -17.30 -32.59
CA LEU A 476 22.04 -17.86 -31.31
C LEU A 476 23.11 -17.73 -30.22
N THR A 477 24.39 -17.99 -30.52
CA THR A 477 25.52 -17.79 -29.60
C THR A 477 25.64 -16.32 -29.18
N ASN A 478 25.50 -15.37 -30.11
CA ASN A 478 25.52 -13.94 -29.79
C ASN A 478 24.34 -13.52 -28.90
N MET A 479 23.13 -14.06 -29.12
CA MET A 479 22.01 -13.85 -28.20
C MET A 479 22.25 -14.47 -26.82
N LEU A 480 22.81 -15.69 -26.76
CA LEU A 480 23.12 -16.37 -25.50
C LEU A 480 24.12 -15.57 -24.67
N ASN A 481 25.18 -15.06 -25.30
CA ASN A 481 26.17 -14.19 -24.66
C ASN A 481 25.53 -12.88 -24.18
N SER A 482 24.72 -12.21 -25.02
CA SER A 482 24.00 -10.98 -24.62
C SER A 482 23.00 -11.20 -23.47
N PHE A 483 22.40 -12.39 -23.38
CA PHE A 483 21.56 -12.78 -22.25
C PHE A 483 22.40 -13.01 -20.98
N ASN A 484 23.53 -13.71 -21.10
CA ASN A 484 24.44 -13.98 -19.99
C ASN A 484 25.04 -12.68 -19.40
N ASP A 485 25.45 -11.73 -20.25
CA ASP A 485 25.91 -10.40 -19.82
C ASP A 485 24.84 -9.63 -19.02
N LYS A 486 23.58 -9.69 -19.47
CA LYS A 486 22.45 -9.06 -18.77
C LYS A 486 22.16 -9.76 -17.44
N PHE A 487 22.18 -11.10 -17.42
CA PHE A 487 21.99 -11.89 -16.21
C PHE A 487 23.10 -11.61 -15.18
N MET A 488 24.36 -11.52 -15.61
CA MET A 488 25.49 -11.18 -14.74
C MET A 488 25.37 -9.76 -14.19
N LYS A 489 24.96 -8.77 -14.99
CA LYS A 489 24.69 -7.41 -14.50
C LYS A 489 23.56 -7.35 -13.47
N ILE A 490 22.44 -8.06 -13.70
CA ILE A 490 21.34 -8.17 -12.73
C ILE A 490 21.84 -8.84 -11.43
N LYS A 491 22.71 -9.86 -11.54
CA LYS A 491 23.31 -10.53 -10.39
C LYS A 491 24.26 -9.61 -9.60
N GLU A 492 25.09 -8.82 -10.29
CA GLU A 492 25.95 -7.81 -9.65
C GLU A 492 25.13 -6.71 -8.96
N GLU A 493 24.06 -6.24 -9.60
CA GLU A 493 23.16 -5.22 -9.06
C GLU A 493 22.40 -5.74 -7.82
N HIS A 494 21.91 -6.98 -7.85
CA HIS A 494 21.33 -7.64 -6.69
C HIS A 494 22.36 -7.85 -5.55
N MET A 495 23.61 -8.18 -5.88
CA MET A 495 24.69 -8.31 -4.88
C MET A 495 25.13 -6.96 -4.30
N ARG A 496 25.03 -5.86 -5.06
CA ARG A 496 25.20 -4.49 -4.54
C ARG A 496 24.06 -4.12 -3.60
N LEU A 497 22.81 -4.35 -4.01
CA LEU A 497 21.62 -4.06 -3.20
C LEU A 497 21.66 -4.80 -1.85
N LEU A 498 22.02 -6.09 -1.85
CA LEU A 498 22.24 -6.86 -0.61
C LEU A 498 23.30 -6.23 0.30
N LYS A 499 24.42 -5.75 -0.26
CA LYS A 499 25.49 -5.06 0.48
C LYS A 499 25.13 -3.65 0.97
N THR A 500 24.02 -3.07 0.51
CA THR A 500 23.48 -1.79 0.99
C THR A 500 22.25 -1.96 1.90
N CYS A 501 21.88 -3.21 2.22
CA CYS A 501 20.84 -3.55 3.19
C CYS A 501 21.41 -4.36 4.38
N GLN A 502 22.73 -4.29 4.57
CA GLN A 502 23.51 -4.73 5.73
C GLN A 502 24.29 -3.52 6.26
#